data_AF-A0A1Y3WDH4-F1
#
_entry.id   AF-A0A1Y3WDH4-F1
#
_cell.length_a   1.000
_cell.length_b   1.000
_cell.length_c   1.000
_cell.angle_alpha   90.00
_cell.angle_beta   90.00
_cell.angle_gamma   90.00
#
_symmetry.space_group_name_H-M   'P 1'
#
loop_
_entity.id
_entity.type
_entity.pdbx_description
1 polymer ?
#
loop_
_entity_poly.entity_id
_entity_poly.type
_entity_poly.pdbx_seq_one_letter_code
_entity_poly.pdbx_strand_id
1 'polypeptide(L)'
;MELPQSIRNQIEGKEYQIDETGMSGSRILLFSDMVLKVQRKSRETEQELCMMEWLQDRLPVPGILVKEESGKEQFLLMSRLEGEMMCEETYMENPVLQTKVLAEGLKRLWAVDLSGCPADCRLDHKLMRAAEQVEQGRVDLDNVEPDTFGTDGFRDPEELLDWLLGNRPEEEAVLSHGDYCLPNVFGKGDRLTGYLDLGRAGIADKWCDIALCYRSLSQNYSGRFHGKAYSGYDDLLLFKELGIAPDWEKIRYYILLDELF
;
A
#
# COMPACT_ATOMS: atom_id res chain seq x y z
N MET A 1 -10.03 -15.46 21.24
CA MET A 1 -8.66 -15.41 20.69
C MET A 1 -7.73 -15.17 21.85
N GLU A 2 -6.77 -16.08 22.06
CA GLU A 2 -5.80 -15.95 23.15
C GLU A 2 -4.55 -15.26 22.61
N LEU A 3 -4.22 -14.08 23.11
CA LEU A 3 -3.01 -13.37 22.72
C LEU A 3 -1.77 -14.13 23.25
N PRO A 4 -0.66 -14.18 22.49
CA PRO A 4 0.60 -14.71 22.99
C PRO A 4 1.04 -14.01 24.29
N GLN A 5 1.72 -14.73 25.19
CA GLN A 5 2.11 -14.19 26.49
C GLN A 5 3.03 -12.96 26.38
N SER A 6 3.95 -12.98 25.41
CA SER A 6 4.85 -11.86 25.10
C SER A 6 4.09 -10.59 24.69
N ILE A 7 3.01 -10.72 23.92
CA ILE A 7 2.11 -9.61 23.58
C ILE A 7 1.32 -9.15 24.81
N ARG A 8 0.72 -10.09 25.56
CA ARG A 8 -0.04 -9.76 26.79
C ARG A 8 0.78 -8.93 27.76
N ASN A 9 2.04 -9.31 27.99
CA ASN A 9 2.94 -8.60 28.91
C ASN A 9 3.20 -7.14 28.49
N GLN A 10 3.15 -6.82 27.19
CA GLN A 10 3.41 -5.47 26.67
C GLN A 10 2.18 -4.55 26.70
N ILE A 11 0.98 -5.13 26.60
CA ILE A 11 -0.29 -4.38 26.52
C ILE A 11 -1.07 -4.37 27.83
N GLU A 12 -0.60 -5.08 28.85
CA GLU A 12 -1.27 -5.19 30.15
C GLU A 12 -1.50 -3.81 30.77
N GLY A 13 -2.75 -3.53 31.16
CA GLY A 13 -3.15 -2.26 31.76
C GLY A 13 -3.20 -1.07 30.80
N LYS A 14 -2.95 -1.26 29.49
CA LYS A 14 -3.08 -0.19 28.49
C LYS A 14 -4.49 -0.15 27.89
N GLU A 15 -5.03 1.04 27.74
CA GLU A 15 -6.27 1.27 26.99
C GLU A 15 -5.99 1.21 25.48
N TYR A 16 -6.94 0.65 24.72
CA TYR A 16 -6.86 0.57 23.27
C TYR A 16 -8.21 0.82 22.61
N GLN A 17 -8.14 1.24 21.35
CA GLN A 17 -9.27 1.29 20.43
C GLN A 17 -9.12 0.18 19.39
N ILE A 18 -10.23 -0.38 18.93
CA ILE A 18 -10.23 -1.33 17.82
C ILE A 18 -10.51 -0.53 16.54
N ASP A 19 -9.64 -0.70 15.55
CA ASP A 19 -9.84 -0.15 14.22
C ASP A 19 -10.21 -1.29 13.25
N GLU A 20 -11.38 -1.16 12.62
CA GLU A 20 -11.95 -2.10 11.67
C GLU A 20 -11.92 -1.57 10.23
N THR A 21 -11.23 -0.46 9.99
CA THR A 21 -11.25 0.27 8.71
C THR A 21 -10.49 -0.45 7.57
N GLY A 22 -9.68 -1.46 7.89
CA GLY A 22 -8.88 -2.21 6.92
C GLY A 22 -9.65 -3.31 6.18
N MET A 23 -9.52 -3.36 4.85
CA MET A 23 -10.15 -4.37 3.98
C MET A 23 -9.45 -5.75 4.04
N SER A 24 -8.28 -5.84 4.66
CA SER A 24 -7.42 -7.04 4.67
C SER A 24 -7.84 -8.15 5.65
N GLY A 25 -9.00 -8.02 6.31
CA GLY A 25 -9.45 -8.95 7.35
C GLY A 25 -8.56 -8.97 8.60
N SER A 26 -7.70 -7.94 8.76
CA SER A 26 -6.84 -7.74 9.92
C SER A 26 -7.61 -7.16 11.10
N ARG A 27 -7.23 -7.52 12.33
CA ARG A 27 -7.69 -6.83 13.53
C ARG A 27 -6.61 -5.90 14.06
N ILE A 28 -6.91 -4.61 14.11
CA ILE A 28 -5.97 -3.58 14.57
C ILE A 28 -6.37 -3.09 15.96
N LEU A 29 -5.45 -3.13 16.91
CA LEU A 29 -5.60 -2.51 18.22
C LEU A 29 -4.65 -1.30 18.32
N LEU A 30 -5.25 -0.12 18.49
CA LEU A 30 -4.54 1.15 18.59
C LEU A 30 -4.36 1.52 20.06
N PHE A 31 -3.10 1.58 20.50
CA PHE A 31 -2.69 2.13 21.79
C PHE A 31 -2.16 3.56 21.58
N SER A 32 -1.88 4.27 22.67
CA SER A 32 -1.34 5.64 22.61
C SER A 32 0.03 5.72 21.93
N ASP A 33 0.88 4.71 22.14
CA ASP A 33 2.27 4.65 21.67
C ASP A 33 2.57 3.47 20.71
N MET A 34 1.62 2.55 20.54
CA MET A 34 1.81 1.30 19.81
C MET A 34 0.58 0.91 19.00
N VAL A 35 0.79 0.01 18.04
CA VAL A 35 -0.26 -0.64 17.28
C VAL A 35 -0.01 -2.14 17.29
N LEU A 36 -1.05 -2.92 17.59
CA LEU A 36 -1.03 -4.37 17.43
C LEU A 36 -1.87 -4.74 16.21
N LYS A 37 -1.20 -5.27 15.18
CA LYS A 37 -1.82 -5.85 13.98
C LYS A 37 -1.90 -7.36 14.17
N VAL A 38 -3.13 -7.92 14.11
CA VAL A 38 -3.38 -9.36 14.16
C VAL A 38 -3.96 -9.79 12.82
N GLN A 39 -3.27 -10.70 12.14
CA GLN A 39 -3.63 -11.14 10.80
C GLN A 39 -3.50 -12.65 10.66
N ARG A 40 -4.25 -13.23 9.72
CA ARG A 40 -4.01 -14.61 9.31
C ARG A 40 -2.71 -14.67 8.51
N LYS A 41 -1.88 -15.68 8.79
CA LYS A 41 -0.64 -15.92 8.05
C LYS A 41 -0.92 -16.08 6.57
N SER A 42 -0.21 -15.30 5.78
CA SER A 42 -0.16 -15.37 4.32
C SER A 42 1.25 -14.98 3.86
N ARG A 43 1.52 -15.21 2.57
CA ARG A 43 2.77 -14.75 1.95
C ARG A 43 2.95 -13.22 2.11
N GLU A 44 1.86 -12.48 2.08
CA GLU A 44 1.88 -11.02 2.20
C GLU A 44 2.18 -10.56 3.63
N THR A 45 1.65 -11.25 4.66
CA THR A 45 1.98 -10.92 6.06
C THR A 45 3.42 -11.30 6.42
N GLU A 46 3.94 -12.39 5.86
CA GLU A 46 5.35 -12.78 5.99
C GLU A 46 6.27 -11.77 5.29
N GLN A 47 5.89 -11.33 4.09
CA GLN A 47 6.62 -10.32 3.34
C GLN A 47 6.58 -8.94 4.04
N GLU A 48 5.46 -8.56 4.65
CA GLU A 48 5.35 -7.32 5.44
C GLU A 48 6.36 -7.30 6.58
N LEU A 49 6.46 -8.39 7.36
CA LEU A 49 7.47 -8.50 8.42
C LEU A 49 8.88 -8.42 7.85
N CYS A 50 9.17 -9.18 6.80
CA CYS A 50 10.50 -9.24 6.21
C CYS A 50 10.95 -7.88 5.68
N MET A 51 10.08 -7.18 4.95
CA MET A 51 10.36 -5.85 4.41
C MET A 51 10.44 -4.80 5.51
N MET A 52 9.56 -4.84 6.51
CA MET A 52 9.61 -3.90 7.63
C MET A 52 10.88 -4.09 8.48
N GLU A 53 11.40 -5.32 8.62
CA GLU A 53 12.70 -5.58 9.24
C GLU A 53 13.85 -5.03 8.41
N TRP A 54 13.83 -5.25 7.10
CA TRP A 54 14.89 -4.79 6.20
C TRP A 54 14.93 -3.27 6.04
N LEU A 55 13.78 -2.61 6.17
CA LEU A 55 13.63 -1.17 6.05
C LEU A 55 13.89 -0.39 7.35
N GLN A 56 14.08 -1.08 8.48
CA GLN A 56 14.58 -0.43 9.70
C GLN A 56 15.88 0.32 9.37
N ASP A 57 16.01 1.53 9.90
CA ASP A 57 17.13 2.45 9.66
C ASP A 57 17.33 2.93 8.21
N ARG A 58 16.46 2.54 7.26
CA ARG A 58 16.51 2.99 5.85
C ARG A 58 15.40 3.96 5.50
N LEU A 59 14.18 3.66 5.96
CA LEU A 59 12.99 4.46 5.76
C LEU A 59 12.23 4.61 7.07
N PRO A 60 11.41 5.67 7.23
CA PRO A 60 10.50 5.76 8.35
C PRO A 60 9.43 4.67 8.26
N VAL A 61 9.65 3.55 8.95
CA VAL A 61 8.68 2.46 9.10
C VAL A 61 8.44 2.24 10.59
N PRO A 62 7.31 1.63 11.00
CA PRO A 62 7.09 1.30 12.40
C PRO A 62 8.24 0.45 12.98
N GLY A 63 8.70 0.81 14.18
CA GLY A 63 9.64 0.00 14.93
C GLY A 63 8.97 -1.28 15.43
N ILE A 64 9.56 -2.43 15.15
CA ILE A 64 9.03 -3.73 15.57
C ILE A 64 9.33 -3.93 17.06
N LEU A 65 8.29 -4.05 17.88
CA LEU A 65 8.42 -4.25 19.32
C LEU A 65 8.34 -5.73 19.69
N VAL A 66 7.32 -6.42 19.16
CA VAL A 66 7.13 -7.86 19.33
C VAL A 66 6.52 -8.43 18.06
N LYS A 67 7.08 -9.55 17.59
CA LYS A 67 6.49 -10.38 16.54
C LYS A 67 6.29 -11.79 17.08
N GLU A 68 5.10 -12.35 16.88
CA GLU A 68 4.74 -13.67 17.36
C GLU A 68 3.82 -14.37 16.37
N GLU A 69 3.81 -15.69 16.46
CA GLU A 69 2.97 -16.53 15.64
C GLU A 69 2.25 -17.55 16.52
N SER A 70 0.93 -17.65 16.38
CA SER A 70 0.13 -18.66 17.09
C SER A 70 -0.88 -19.30 16.16
N GLY A 71 -0.70 -20.59 15.89
CA GLY A 71 -1.53 -21.33 14.93
C GLY A 71 -1.48 -20.71 13.53
N LYS A 72 -2.64 -20.22 13.06
CA LYS A 72 -2.79 -19.58 11.74
C LYS A 72 -2.69 -18.05 11.80
N GLU A 73 -2.39 -17.49 12.96
CA GLU A 73 -2.34 -16.04 13.18
C GLU A 73 -0.90 -15.56 13.37
N GLN A 74 -0.65 -14.35 12.88
CA GLN A 74 0.54 -13.56 13.04
C GLN A 74 0.18 -12.32 13.86
N PHE A 75 0.98 -12.04 14.89
CA PHE A 75 0.82 -10.91 15.79
C PHE A 75 2.03 -10.00 15.63
N LEU A 76 1.78 -8.74 15.31
CA LEU A 76 2.81 -7.74 15.15
C LEU A 76 2.47 -6.53 16.00
N LEU A 77 3.20 -6.38 17.10
CA LEU A 77 3.20 -5.18 17.92
C LEU A 77 4.31 -4.26 17.44
N MET A 78 3.96 -3.05 17.05
CA MET A 78 4.88 -2.06 16.50
C MET A 78 4.65 -0.67 17.10
N SER A 79 5.64 0.20 17.01
CA SER A 79 5.52 1.59 17.44
C SER A 79 4.48 2.34 16.59
N ARG A 80 3.74 3.26 17.20
CA ARG A 80 2.83 4.13 16.46
C ARG A 80 3.64 5.16 15.64
N LEU A 81 3.28 5.35 14.37
CA LEU A 81 3.84 6.42 13.54
C LEU A 81 3.40 7.79 14.05
N GLU A 82 4.27 8.78 13.92
CA GLU A 82 3.91 10.17 14.18
C GLU A 82 3.09 10.75 13.02
N GLY A 83 2.19 11.69 13.35
CA GLY A 83 1.44 12.44 12.35
C GLY A 83 0.14 11.75 11.94
N GLU A 84 -0.29 12.03 10.72
CA GLU A 84 -1.60 11.70 10.18
C GLU A 84 -1.42 10.98 8.83
N MET A 85 -2.38 10.12 8.47
CA MET A 85 -2.43 9.50 7.14
C MET A 85 -2.63 10.57 6.07
N MET A 86 -2.16 10.32 4.85
CA MET A 86 -2.35 11.28 3.76
C MET A 86 -3.81 11.44 3.36
N CYS A 87 -4.72 10.52 3.72
CA CYS A 87 -6.17 10.66 3.49
C CYS A 87 -6.90 11.51 4.54
N GLU A 88 -6.22 12.00 5.58
CA GLU A 88 -6.84 12.85 6.61
C GLU A 88 -7.19 14.25 6.08
N GLU A 89 -8.20 14.88 6.72
CA GLU A 89 -8.77 16.16 6.28
C GLU A 89 -7.71 17.26 6.13
N THR A 90 -6.72 17.31 7.04
CA THR A 90 -5.57 18.24 7.00
C THR A 90 -4.85 18.23 5.65
N TYR A 91 -4.70 17.05 5.03
CA TYR A 91 -4.02 16.88 3.75
C TYR A 91 -4.98 17.00 2.57
N MET A 92 -6.19 16.45 2.69
CA MET A 92 -7.20 16.52 1.63
C MET A 92 -7.60 17.96 1.30
N GLU A 93 -7.65 18.85 2.30
CA GLU A 93 -7.91 20.29 2.10
C GLU A 93 -6.71 21.07 1.54
N ASN A 94 -5.52 20.46 1.47
CA ASN A 94 -4.30 21.07 0.97
C ASN A 94 -3.58 20.17 -0.06
N PRO A 95 -4.12 20.04 -1.29
CA PRO A 95 -3.59 19.14 -2.32
C PRO A 95 -2.13 19.42 -2.69
N VAL A 96 -1.69 20.68 -2.65
CA VAL A 96 -0.29 21.05 -2.94
C VAL A 96 0.65 20.49 -1.87
N LEU A 97 0.29 20.62 -0.59
CA LEU A 97 1.07 20.04 0.49
C LEU A 97 1.10 18.51 0.43
N GLN A 98 -0.07 17.89 0.25
CA GLN A 98 -0.21 16.44 0.21
C GLN A 98 0.61 15.84 -0.95
N THR A 99 0.47 16.37 -2.17
CA THR A 99 1.21 15.87 -3.33
C THR A 99 2.71 16.06 -3.19
N LYS A 100 3.17 17.15 -2.56
CA LYS A 100 4.59 17.36 -2.22
C LYS A 100 5.11 16.25 -1.29
N VAL A 101 4.37 15.93 -0.22
CA VAL A 101 4.78 14.87 0.75
C VAL A 101 4.75 13.49 0.10
N LEU A 102 3.72 13.19 -0.70
CA LEU A 102 3.63 11.92 -1.45
C LEU A 102 4.78 11.76 -2.44
N ALA A 103 5.10 12.83 -3.19
CA ALA A 103 6.23 12.84 -4.12
C ALA A 103 7.57 12.69 -3.41
N GLU A 104 7.74 13.29 -2.24
CA GLU A 104 8.92 13.06 -1.38
C GLU A 104 9.02 11.59 -0.97
N GLY A 105 7.92 10.97 -0.54
CA GLY A 105 7.90 9.57 -0.14
C GLY A 105 8.25 8.61 -1.26
N LEU A 106 7.75 8.85 -2.48
CA LEU A 106 8.16 8.10 -3.68
C LEU A 106 9.66 8.26 -3.97
N LYS A 107 10.17 9.50 -3.97
CA LYS A 107 11.60 9.76 -4.22
C LYS A 107 12.50 9.11 -3.16
N ARG A 108 12.06 9.07 -1.90
CA ARG A 108 12.80 8.39 -0.82
C ARG A 108 12.84 6.88 -1.02
N LEU A 109 11.73 6.26 -1.42
CA LEU A 109 11.70 4.84 -1.80
C LEU A 109 12.72 4.58 -2.92
N TRP A 110 12.67 5.35 -4.00
CA TRP A 110 13.55 5.16 -5.16
C TRP A 110 15.05 5.40 -4.86
N ALA A 111 15.36 6.16 -3.82
CA ALA A 111 16.73 6.44 -3.39
C ALA A 111 17.33 5.33 -2.51
N VAL A 112 16.55 4.33 -2.07
CA VAL A 112 17.06 3.21 -1.26
C VAL A 112 17.98 2.32 -2.11
N ASP A 113 19.14 1.99 -1.55
CA ASP A 113 20.04 0.98 -2.12
C ASP A 113 19.37 -0.41 -2.10
N LEU A 114 19.23 -1.00 -3.28
CA LEU A 114 18.57 -2.29 -3.47
C LEU A 114 19.46 -3.49 -3.07
N SER A 115 20.72 -3.24 -2.74
CA SER A 115 21.66 -4.28 -2.34
C SER A 115 21.15 -5.05 -1.11
N GLY A 116 20.92 -6.34 -1.29
CA GLY A 116 20.41 -7.21 -0.23
C GLY A 116 18.91 -7.03 0.08
N CYS A 117 18.14 -6.41 -0.82
CA CYS A 117 16.69 -6.38 -0.71
C CYS A 117 16.12 -7.82 -0.73
N PRO A 118 15.29 -8.22 0.24
CA PRO A 118 14.84 -9.60 0.38
C PRO A 118 13.66 -9.96 -0.55
N ALA A 119 13.02 -8.97 -1.17
CA ALA A 119 11.82 -9.17 -1.98
C ALA A 119 12.01 -8.68 -3.42
N ASP A 120 11.79 -9.60 -4.37
CA ASP A 120 11.68 -9.29 -5.80
C ASP A 120 10.20 -9.26 -6.19
N CYS A 121 9.71 -8.07 -6.51
CA CYS A 121 8.32 -7.79 -6.87
C CYS A 121 8.21 -7.27 -8.31
N ARG A 122 9.20 -7.59 -9.15
CA ARG A 122 9.18 -7.29 -10.58
C ARG A 122 8.02 -7.99 -11.27
N LEU A 123 7.72 -7.52 -12.48
CA LEU A 123 6.50 -7.84 -13.19
C LEU A 123 6.30 -9.34 -13.40
N ASP A 124 7.37 -10.12 -13.61
CA ASP A 124 7.28 -11.59 -13.69
C ASP A 124 6.67 -12.20 -12.42
N HIS A 125 7.11 -11.76 -11.25
CA HIS A 125 6.60 -12.25 -9.97
C HIS A 125 5.17 -11.77 -9.70
N LYS A 126 4.84 -10.53 -10.08
CA LYS A 126 3.48 -10.00 -9.96
C LYS A 126 2.50 -10.73 -10.86
N LEU A 127 2.83 -10.92 -12.14
CA LEU A 127 1.96 -11.63 -13.09
C LEU A 127 1.77 -13.10 -12.70
N MET A 128 2.80 -13.76 -12.18
CA MET A 128 2.68 -15.11 -11.62
C MET A 128 1.67 -15.16 -10.47
N ARG A 129 1.74 -14.20 -9.53
CA ARG A 129 0.77 -14.11 -8.43
C ARG A 129 -0.64 -13.77 -8.92
N ALA A 130 -0.76 -12.88 -9.89
CA ALA A 130 -2.05 -12.53 -10.49
C ALA A 130 -2.70 -13.76 -11.16
N ALA A 131 -1.90 -14.56 -11.90
CA ALA A 131 -2.36 -15.81 -12.47
C ALA A 131 -2.86 -16.81 -11.40
N GLU A 132 -2.15 -16.95 -10.28
CA GLU A 132 -2.59 -17.77 -9.16
C GLU A 132 -3.92 -17.28 -8.53
N GLN A 133 -4.15 -15.97 -8.47
CA GLN A 133 -5.40 -15.38 -7.96
C GLN A 133 -6.58 -15.67 -8.89
N VAL A 134 -6.36 -15.50 -10.19
CA VAL A 134 -7.35 -15.80 -11.24
C VAL A 134 -7.70 -17.29 -11.25
N GLU A 135 -6.70 -18.17 -11.30
CA GLU A 135 -6.90 -19.63 -11.31
C GLU A 135 -7.69 -20.12 -10.07
N GLN A 136 -7.45 -19.51 -8.91
CA GLN A 136 -8.10 -19.89 -7.66
C GLN A 136 -9.44 -19.17 -7.44
N GLY A 137 -9.87 -18.29 -8.36
CA GLY A 137 -11.11 -17.52 -8.23
C GLY A 137 -11.13 -16.61 -7.00
N ARG A 138 -9.98 -16.04 -6.63
CA ARG A 138 -9.79 -15.21 -5.43
C ARG A 138 -9.77 -13.71 -5.72
N VAL A 139 -9.94 -13.30 -6.97
CA VAL A 139 -10.04 -11.89 -7.37
C VAL A 139 -11.30 -11.29 -6.77
N ASP A 140 -11.15 -10.16 -6.08
CA ASP A 140 -12.26 -9.47 -5.43
C ASP A 140 -12.97 -8.53 -6.42
N LEU A 141 -14.00 -9.05 -7.09
CA LEU A 141 -14.76 -8.31 -8.09
C LEU A 141 -15.63 -7.18 -7.51
N ASP A 142 -15.79 -7.10 -6.18
CA ASP A 142 -16.58 -6.05 -5.54
C ASP A 142 -15.75 -4.75 -5.35
N ASN A 143 -14.41 -4.84 -5.44
CA ASN A 143 -13.49 -3.73 -5.15
C ASN A 143 -12.69 -3.22 -6.36
N VAL A 144 -13.10 -3.60 -7.57
CA VAL A 144 -12.48 -3.16 -8.83
C VAL A 144 -12.98 -1.79 -9.30
N GLU A 145 -12.29 -1.17 -10.26
CA GLU A 145 -12.82 -0.01 -10.96
C GLU A 145 -14.10 -0.39 -11.73
N PRO A 146 -15.14 0.47 -11.71
CA PRO A 146 -16.41 0.19 -12.38
C PRO A 146 -16.28 -0.16 -13.87
N ASP A 147 -15.24 0.37 -14.53
CA ASP A 147 -15.00 0.20 -15.96
C ASP A 147 -13.95 -0.90 -16.26
N THR A 148 -13.38 -1.56 -15.25
CA THR A 148 -12.42 -2.67 -15.46
C THR A 148 -13.11 -3.84 -16.15
N PHE A 149 -14.28 -4.26 -15.66
CA PHE A 149 -15.03 -5.39 -16.20
C PHE A 149 -16.41 -4.97 -16.70
N GLY A 150 -16.88 -5.56 -17.81
CA GLY A 150 -18.21 -5.32 -18.35
C GLY A 150 -18.22 -5.02 -19.85
N THR A 151 -19.22 -4.25 -20.31
CA THR A 151 -19.47 -4.02 -21.74
C THR A 151 -18.34 -3.28 -22.45
N ASP A 152 -17.70 -2.33 -21.77
CA ASP A 152 -16.62 -1.48 -22.31
C ASP A 152 -15.23 -1.85 -21.73
N GLY A 153 -15.18 -2.90 -20.89
CA GLY A 153 -13.97 -3.38 -20.21
C GLY A 153 -13.61 -4.82 -20.60
N PHE A 154 -12.95 -5.53 -19.70
CA PHE A 154 -12.67 -6.96 -19.83
C PHE A 154 -13.91 -7.80 -19.47
N ARG A 155 -14.07 -8.96 -20.07
CA ARG A 155 -15.17 -9.89 -19.78
C ARG A 155 -15.03 -10.50 -18.39
N ASP A 156 -13.82 -10.88 -18.01
CA ASP A 156 -13.50 -11.58 -16.78
C ASP A 156 -12.00 -11.41 -16.42
N PRO A 157 -11.58 -11.82 -15.20
CA PRO A 157 -10.18 -11.75 -14.80
C PRO A 157 -9.21 -12.53 -15.68
N GLU A 158 -9.66 -13.57 -16.40
CA GLU A 158 -8.82 -14.32 -17.34
C GLU A 158 -8.46 -13.46 -18.56
N GLU A 159 -9.44 -12.78 -19.15
CA GLU A 159 -9.19 -11.87 -20.29
C GLU A 159 -8.28 -10.69 -19.89
N LEU A 160 -8.47 -10.15 -18.68
CA LEU A 160 -7.58 -9.13 -18.13
C LEU A 160 -6.14 -9.67 -17.99
N LEU A 161 -5.97 -10.87 -17.43
CA LEU A 161 -4.66 -11.50 -17.28
C LEU A 161 -3.98 -11.72 -18.64
N ASP A 162 -4.71 -12.21 -19.64
CA ASP A 162 -4.19 -12.39 -21.01
C ASP A 162 -3.72 -11.06 -21.61
N TRP A 163 -4.49 -9.99 -21.41
CA TRP A 163 -4.10 -8.65 -21.84
C TRP A 163 -2.84 -8.17 -21.12
N LEU A 164 -2.74 -8.35 -19.80
CA LEU A 164 -1.57 -7.97 -19.01
C LEU A 164 -0.30 -8.72 -19.45
N LEU A 165 -0.41 -10.00 -19.78
CA LEU A 165 0.68 -10.82 -20.32
C LEU A 165 1.13 -10.35 -21.71
N GLY A 166 0.19 -9.89 -22.54
CA GLY A 166 0.47 -9.39 -23.90
C GLY A 166 0.99 -7.94 -23.98
N ASN A 167 0.78 -7.13 -22.94
CA ASN A 167 1.04 -5.67 -22.96
C ASN A 167 2.05 -5.21 -21.90
N ARG A 168 3.02 -6.08 -21.58
CA ARG A 168 4.01 -5.86 -20.52
C ARG A 168 4.88 -4.61 -20.79
N PRO A 169 4.91 -3.62 -19.88
CA PRO A 169 5.80 -2.47 -20.01
C PRO A 169 7.26 -2.84 -19.69
N GLU A 170 8.20 -2.03 -20.15
CA GLU A 170 9.60 -2.09 -19.67
C GLU A 170 9.69 -1.67 -18.20
N GLU A 171 10.55 -2.31 -17.41
CA GLU A 171 10.70 -2.01 -15.98
C GLU A 171 11.97 -1.20 -15.66
N GLU A 172 11.80 -0.14 -14.88
CA GLU A 172 12.88 0.59 -14.21
C GLU A 172 12.90 0.21 -12.73
N ALA A 173 13.81 -0.69 -12.36
CA ALA A 173 13.88 -1.26 -11.02
C ALA A 173 14.24 -0.21 -9.95
N VAL A 174 13.32 -0.03 -9.02
CA VAL A 174 13.46 0.77 -7.79
C VAL A 174 12.93 -0.06 -6.62
N LEU A 175 13.10 0.44 -5.39
CA LEU A 175 12.30 -0.04 -4.28
C LEU A 175 10.89 0.52 -4.45
N SER A 176 9.90 -0.38 -4.51
CA SER A 176 8.49 -0.07 -4.58
C SER A 176 7.80 -0.48 -3.28
N HIS A 177 6.84 0.33 -2.85
CA HIS A 177 5.93 0.00 -1.76
C HIS A 177 4.96 -1.13 -2.15
N GLY A 178 4.53 -1.14 -3.41
CA GLY A 178 3.59 -2.11 -3.97
C GLY A 178 2.12 -1.88 -3.61
N ASP A 179 1.84 -0.89 -2.75
CA ASP A 179 0.49 -0.40 -2.40
C ASP A 179 0.56 1.06 -1.90
N TYR A 180 1.19 1.92 -2.70
CA TYR A 180 1.44 3.32 -2.32
C TYR A 180 0.17 4.17 -2.43
N CYS A 181 -0.77 3.96 -1.51
CA CYS A 181 -2.05 4.65 -1.42
C CYS A 181 -2.09 5.63 -0.24
N LEU A 182 -3.01 6.59 -0.25
CA LEU A 182 -3.11 7.62 0.80
C LEU A 182 -3.18 7.10 2.25
N PRO A 183 -3.91 6.03 2.60
CA PRO A 183 -3.96 5.53 3.98
C PRO A 183 -2.64 4.87 4.44
N ASN A 184 -1.77 4.49 3.50
CA ASN A 184 -0.53 3.77 3.78
C ASN A 184 0.68 4.70 3.96
N VAL A 185 0.47 6.01 3.80
CA VAL A 185 1.54 7.03 3.90
C VAL A 185 1.20 8.02 5.00
N PHE A 186 2.16 8.30 5.88
CA PHE A 186 2.01 9.20 7.02
C PHE A 186 2.88 10.44 6.85
N GLY A 187 2.37 11.57 7.33
CA GLY A 187 3.12 12.81 7.38
C GLY A 187 2.75 13.69 8.57
N LYS A 188 3.60 14.67 8.83
CA LYS A 188 3.38 15.71 9.82
C LYS A 188 3.79 17.07 9.25
N GLY A 189 2.82 17.85 8.80
CA GLY A 189 3.08 19.08 8.06
C GLY A 189 3.62 18.76 6.68
N ASP A 190 4.78 19.31 6.31
CA ASP A 190 5.44 19.06 5.02
C ASP A 190 6.48 17.94 5.06
N ARG A 191 6.50 17.16 6.14
CA ARG A 191 7.47 16.08 6.36
C ARG A 191 6.77 14.73 6.30
N LEU A 192 7.28 13.83 5.47
CA LEU A 192 6.97 12.41 5.51
C LEU A 192 7.40 11.79 6.85
N THR A 193 6.50 11.05 7.51
CA THR A 193 6.76 10.41 8.81
C THR A 193 6.56 8.90 8.83
N GLY A 194 5.99 8.29 7.80
CA GLY A 194 6.08 6.84 7.70
C GLY A 194 5.38 6.17 6.52
N TYR A 195 5.67 4.88 6.35
CA TYR A 195 4.99 3.96 5.43
C TYR A 195 4.38 2.81 6.24
N LEU A 196 3.17 2.38 5.89
CA LEU A 196 2.46 1.22 6.45
C LEU A 196 2.13 0.21 5.35
N ASP A 197 1.83 -1.02 5.75
CA ASP A 197 1.36 -2.09 4.85
C ASP A 197 2.36 -2.47 3.76
N LEU A 198 3.53 -2.92 4.21
CA LEU A 198 4.68 -3.27 3.37
C LEU A 198 4.60 -4.70 2.80
N GLY A 199 3.42 -5.31 2.82
CA GLY A 199 3.22 -6.70 2.39
C GLY A 199 3.50 -6.93 0.90
N ARG A 200 3.39 -5.87 0.09
CA ARG A 200 3.65 -5.88 -1.36
C ARG A 200 4.97 -5.19 -1.74
N ALA A 201 5.76 -4.76 -0.74
CA ALA A 201 6.98 -4.00 -0.97
C ALA A 201 8.12 -4.88 -1.48
N GLY A 202 8.96 -4.33 -2.35
CA GLY A 202 10.11 -5.03 -2.93
C GLY A 202 10.64 -4.32 -4.18
N ILE A 203 11.58 -4.95 -4.87
CA ILE A 203 12.12 -4.41 -6.13
C ILE A 203 11.02 -4.47 -7.20
N ALA A 204 10.62 -3.34 -7.78
CA ALA A 204 9.66 -3.28 -8.89
C ALA A 204 9.86 -2.01 -9.73
N ASP A 205 9.08 -1.86 -10.81
CA ASP A 205 9.03 -0.61 -11.57
C ASP A 205 8.39 0.53 -10.75
N LYS A 206 8.95 1.73 -10.86
CA LYS A 206 8.49 2.93 -10.13
C LYS A 206 7.03 3.31 -10.43
N TRP A 207 6.54 2.99 -11.63
CA TRP A 207 5.17 3.28 -12.04
C TRP A 207 4.15 2.42 -11.33
N CYS A 208 4.56 1.31 -10.69
CA CYS A 208 3.69 0.58 -9.78
C CYS A 208 3.16 1.51 -8.68
N ASP A 209 4.05 2.20 -7.97
CA ASP A 209 3.64 3.07 -6.88
C ASP A 209 3.00 4.37 -7.37
N ILE A 210 3.51 4.94 -8.48
CA ILE A 210 2.92 6.18 -9.06
C ILE A 210 1.47 5.94 -9.49
N ALA A 211 1.19 4.81 -10.13
CA ALA A 211 -0.14 4.48 -10.62
C ALA A 211 -1.15 4.33 -9.46
N LEU A 212 -0.77 3.64 -8.39
CA LEU A 212 -1.61 3.47 -7.21
C LEU A 212 -1.78 4.78 -6.43
N CYS A 213 -0.73 5.59 -6.32
CA CYS A 213 -0.81 6.93 -5.74
C CYS A 213 -1.80 7.80 -6.50
N TYR A 214 -1.68 7.81 -7.83
CA TYR A 214 -2.53 8.57 -8.73
C TYR A 214 -4.00 8.13 -8.62
N ARG A 215 -4.26 6.82 -8.66
CA ARG A 215 -5.60 6.25 -8.49
C ARG A 215 -6.18 6.64 -7.13
N SER A 216 -5.39 6.47 -6.06
CA SER A 216 -5.81 6.78 -4.69
C SER A 216 -6.15 8.27 -4.52
N LEU A 217 -5.33 9.17 -5.06
CA LEU A 217 -5.63 10.61 -5.09
C LEU A 217 -6.96 10.88 -5.81
N SER A 218 -7.11 10.42 -7.04
CA SER A 218 -8.31 10.66 -7.86
C SER A 218 -9.60 10.16 -7.19
N GLN A 219 -9.59 8.95 -6.61
CA GLN A 219 -10.73 8.39 -5.90
C GLN A 219 -11.08 9.18 -4.61
N ASN A 220 -10.07 9.60 -3.84
CA ASN A 220 -10.31 10.36 -2.61
C ASN A 220 -10.85 11.77 -2.93
N TYR A 221 -10.29 12.46 -3.93
CA TYR A 221 -10.75 13.79 -4.34
C TYR A 221 -12.15 13.77 -4.98
N SER A 222 -12.52 12.69 -5.69
CA SER A 222 -13.88 12.52 -6.22
C SER A 222 -14.93 12.20 -5.16
N GLY A 223 -14.51 11.90 -3.92
CA GLY A 223 -15.39 11.61 -2.79
C GLY A 223 -15.85 10.16 -2.71
N ARG A 224 -15.21 9.23 -3.43
CA ARG A 224 -15.56 7.79 -3.45
C ARG A 224 -15.62 7.17 -2.05
N PHE A 225 -14.68 7.52 -1.17
CA PHE A 225 -14.56 6.90 0.16
C PHE A 225 -15.24 7.67 1.29
N HIS A 226 -15.32 9.00 1.19
CA HIS A 226 -15.78 9.86 2.29
C HIS A 226 -17.10 10.58 2.01
N GLY A 227 -17.68 10.41 0.82
CA GLY A 227 -18.89 11.13 0.39
C GLY A 227 -18.72 12.65 0.24
N LYS A 228 -17.52 13.18 0.53
CA LYS A 228 -17.11 14.57 0.37
C LYS A 228 -16.15 14.64 -0.81
N ALA A 229 -16.58 15.27 -1.90
CA ALA A 229 -15.69 15.66 -2.98
C ALA A 229 -14.86 16.88 -2.55
N TYR A 230 -13.58 16.87 -2.88
CA TYR A 230 -12.65 17.95 -2.59
C TYR A 230 -12.35 18.71 -3.89
N SER A 231 -12.17 20.02 -3.78
CA SER A 231 -11.90 20.90 -4.92
C SER A 231 -10.46 21.41 -4.91
N GLY A 232 -9.95 21.83 -6.07
CA GLY A 232 -8.61 22.43 -6.18
C GLY A 232 -7.47 21.43 -6.35
N TYR A 233 -7.76 20.13 -6.44
CA TYR A 233 -6.80 19.13 -6.91
C TYR A 233 -6.73 19.13 -8.45
N ASP A 234 -5.51 19.07 -8.96
CA ASP A 234 -5.19 18.90 -10.37
C ASP A 234 -4.42 17.59 -10.49
N ASP A 235 -4.91 16.67 -11.33
CA ASP A 235 -4.35 15.34 -11.57
C ASP A 235 -2.87 15.36 -11.97
N LEU A 236 -2.38 16.50 -12.48
CA LEU A 236 -0.99 16.69 -12.87
C LEU A 236 -0.09 17.15 -11.70
N LEU A 237 -0.62 17.47 -10.52
CA LEU A 237 0.18 17.95 -9.38
C LEU A 237 1.22 16.94 -8.93
N LEU A 238 0.86 15.66 -8.80
CA LEU A 238 1.81 14.61 -8.43
C LEU A 238 3.00 14.57 -9.40
N PHE A 239 2.72 14.62 -10.70
CA PHE A 239 3.75 14.58 -11.76
C PHE A 239 4.62 15.84 -11.77
N LYS A 240 4.03 17.02 -11.52
CA LYS A 240 4.78 18.28 -11.35
C LYS A 240 5.75 18.19 -10.18
N GLU A 241 5.30 17.69 -9.03
CA GLU A 241 6.15 17.51 -7.84
C GLU A 241 7.22 16.44 -8.05
N LEU A 242 6.90 15.35 -8.76
CA LEU A 242 7.87 14.32 -9.12
C LEU A 242 8.91 14.81 -10.13
N GLY A 243 8.57 15.80 -10.96
CA GLY A 243 9.43 16.30 -12.03
C GLY A 243 9.49 15.36 -13.25
N ILE A 244 8.43 14.57 -13.47
CA ILE A 244 8.32 13.62 -14.58
C ILE A 244 7.02 13.85 -15.35
N ALA A 245 6.99 13.56 -16.65
CA ALA A 245 5.75 13.54 -17.41
C ALA A 245 4.97 12.24 -17.11
N PRO A 246 3.61 12.28 -17.09
CA PRO A 246 2.81 11.08 -16.92
C PRO A 246 2.98 10.11 -18.11
N ASP A 247 3.20 8.84 -17.79
CA ASP A 247 3.15 7.73 -18.73
C ASP A 247 1.80 7.03 -18.57
N TRP A 248 0.83 7.46 -19.36
CA TRP A 248 -0.55 6.99 -19.24
C TRP A 248 -0.72 5.49 -19.57
N GLU A 249 0.17 4.94 -20.41
CA GLU A 249 0.14 3.51 -20.72
C GLU A 249 0.58 2.69 -19.52
N LYS A 250 1.69 3.07 -18.86
CA LYS A 250 2.12 2.42 -17.62
C LYS A 250 1.15 2.64 -16.47
N ILE A 251 0.60 3.85 -16.29
CA ILE A 251 -0.40 4.12 -15.25
C ILE A 251 -1.60 3.19 -15.43
N ARG A 252 -2.16 3.10 -16.64
CA ARG A 252 -3.27 2.20 -16.94
C ARG A 252 -2.88 0.74 -16.68
N TYR A 253 -1.70 0.32 -17.12
CA TYR A 253 -1.22 -1.05 -16.93
C TYR A 253 -1.14 -1.45 -15.45
N TYR A 254 -0.50 -0.62 -14.61
CA TYR A 254 -0.31 -0.96 -13.19
C TYR A 254 -1.59 -0.80 -12.37
N ILE A 255 -2.52 0.07 -12.74
CA ILE A 255 -3.87 0.08 -12.16
C ILE A 255 -4.55 -1.25 -12.48
N LEU A 256 -4.62 -1.63 -13.76
CA LEU A 256 -5.26 -2.88 -14.20
C LEU A 256 -4.62 -4.13 -13.58
N LEU A 257 -3.30 -4.14 -13.39
CA LEU A 257 -2.61 -5.24 -12.72
C LEU A 257 -3.07 -5.38 -11.26
N ASP A 258 -3.30 -4.27 -10.57
CA ASP A 258 -3.71 -4.26 -9.17
C ASP A 258 -5.16 -4.71 -8.97
N GLU A 259 -6.02 -4.62 -10.00
CA GLU A 259 -7.39 -5.15 -9.99
C GLU A 259 -7.46 -6.69 -9.81
N LEU A 260 -6.33 -7.39 -9.94
CA LEU A 260 -6.21 -8.83 -9.71
C LEU A 260 -5.76 -9.20 -8.29
N PHE A 261 -5.66 -8.23 -7.37
CA PHE A 261 -5.11 -8.40 -6.01
C PHE A 261 -5.98 -7.88 -4.88
#